data_AF-A0A2T8F6R1-F1
#
_entry.id   AF-A0A2T8F6R1-F1
#
_cell.length_a   1.000
_cell.length_b   1.000
_cell.length_c   1.000
_cell.angle_alpha   90.00
_cell.angle_beta   90.00
_cell.angle_gamma   90.00
#
_symmetry.space_group_name_H-M   'P 1'
#
loop_
_entity.id
_entity.type
_entity.pdbx_description
1 polymer ?
#
loop_
_entity_poly.entity_id
_entity_poly.type
_entity_poly.pdbx_seq_one_letter_code
_entity_poly.pdbx_strand_id
1 'polypeptide(L)'
;MTVHRPKSDAAALQAELADARAELAELRRAQEQVAEREAELVAARDQAERAARSLSEALAERVRIDAAGRGRGSALMKGRQKPVTREEEAQLELLRGSALWDPAWYLRTYPDVVELGEDPALHFVRHPYYPVRQPSERFDVRQYLIDHPDAVEQRINPLVHFLLTPESQGADAYPPRPR
;
A
#
# COMPACT_ATOMS: atom_id res chain seq x y z
N MET A 1 -19.15 -71.20 9.73
CA MET A 1 -18.02 -70.26 9.63
C MET A 1 -18.42 -68.97 10.34
N THR A 2 -18.00 -68.82 11.60
CA THR A 2 -18.41 -67.70 12.46
C THR A 2 -17.38 -66.60 12.30
N VAL A 3 -17.75 -65.51 11.63
CA VAL A 3 -16.89 -64.32 11.46
C VAL A 3 -16.83 -63.62 12.82
N HIS A 4 -15.77 -63.91 13.58
CA HIS A 4 -15.47 -63.24 14.84
C HIS A 4 -14.91 -61.85 14.51
N ARG A 5 -15.81 -60.86 14.38
CA ARG A 5 -15.42 -59.46 14.39
C ARG A 5 -14.93 -59.16 15.81
N PRO A 6 -13.65 -58.82 16.04
CA PRO A 6 -13.19 -58.56 17.40
C PRO A 6 -14.00 -57.37 17.92
N LYS A 7 -14.76 -57.61 19.00
CA LYS A 7 -15.27 -56.52 19.82
C LYS A 7 -14.03 -55.81 20.35
N SER A 8 -13.68 -54.67 19.77
CA SER A 8 -12.78 -53.74 20.45
C SER A 8 -13.36 -53.55 21.84
N ASP A 9 -12.58 -53.88 22.88
CA ASP A 9 -13.04 -53.84 24.26
C ASP A 9 -13.59 -52.43 24.52
N ALA A 10 -14.79 -52.33 25.09
CA ALA A 10 -15.45 -51.04 25.28
C ALA A 10 -14.57 -50.06 26.08
N ALA A 11 -13.69 -50.59 26.94
CA ALA A 11 -12.68 -49.84 27.68
C ALA A 11 -11.59 -49.23 26.78
N ALA A 12 -11.15 -49.91 25.72
CA ALA A 12 -10.17 -49.40 24.76
C ALA A 12 -10.75 -48.23 23.96
N LEU A 13 -11.98 -48.36 23.46
CA LEU A 13 -12.68 -47.26 22.78
C LEU A 13 -12.96 -46.07 23.71
N GLN A 14 -13.21 -46.34 25.01
CA GLN A 14 -13.38 -45.29 26.01
C GLN A 14 -12.07 -44.53 26.29
N ALA A 15 -10.94 -45.24 26.33
CA ALA A 15 -9.62 -44.64 26.48
C ALA A 15 -9.27 -43.78 25.26
N GLU A 16 -9.42 -44.31 24.04
CA GLU A 16 -9.20 -43.56 22.80
C GLU A 16 -10.10 -42.31 22.71
N LEU A 17 -11.36 -42.41 23.11
CA LEU A 17 -12.27 -41.26 23.15
C LEU A 17 -11.85 -40.22 24.19
N ALA A 18 -11.29 -40.65 25.33
CA ALA A 18 -10.78 -39.74 26.36
C ALA A 18 -9.53 -38.99 25.85
N ASP A 19 -8.62 -39.70 25.18
CA ASP A 19 -7.42 -39.12 24.58
C ASP A 19 -7.79 -38.12 23.47
N ALA A 20 -8.69 -38.49 22.56
CA ALA A 20 -9.17 -37.61 21.50
C ALA A 20 -9.87 -36.35 22.05
N ARG A 21 -10.58 -36.47 23.19
CA ARG A 21 -11.18 -35.31 23.87
C ARG A 21 -10.13 -34.41 24.51
N ALA A 22 -9.06 -34.97 25.06
CA ALA A 22 -7.95 -34.20 25.60
C ALA A 22 -7.19 -33.46 24.49
N GLU A 23 -6.88 -34.14 23.38
CA GLU A 23 -6.27 -33.52 22.20
C GLU A 23 -7.13 -32.38 21.64
N LEU A 24 -8.46 -32.60 21.53
CA LEU A 24 -9.38 -31.55 21.07
C LEU A 24 -9.41 -30.34 22.02
N ALA A 25 -9.31 -30.56 23.34
CA ALA A 25 -9.26 -29.49 24.32
C ALA A 25 -7.96 -28.67 24.20
N GLU A 26 -6.82 -29.34 23.99
CA GLU A 26 -5.53 -28.68 23.74
C GLU A 26 -5.54 -27.88 22.43
N LEU A 27 -6.08 -28.45 21.35
CA LEU A 27 -6.20 -27.73 20.08
C LEU A 27 -7.09 -26.50 20.19
N ARG A 28 -8.19 -26.57 20.95
CA ARG A 28 -9.06 -25.40 21.18
C ARG A 28 -8.35 -24.29 21.95
N ARG A 29 -7.59 -24.64 23.00
CA ARG A 29 -6.75 -23.67 23.73
C ARG A 29 -5.72 -23.03 22.83
N ALA A 30 -5.06 -23.81 21.97
CA ALA A 30 -4.11 -23.28 21.00
C ALA A 30 -4.78 -22.33 20.00
N GLN A 31 -5.99 -22.65 19.52
CA GLN A 31 -6.77 -21.76 18.64
C GLN A 31 -7.15 -20.45 19.33
N GLU A 32 -7.56 -20.50 20.61
CA GLU A 32 -7.85 -19.30 21.40
C GLU A 32 -6.60 -18.41 21.54
N GLN A 33 -5.44 -19.00 21.85
CA GLN A 33 -4.17 -18.27 21.94
C GLN A 33 -3.76 -17.62 20.61
N VAL A 34 -3.97 -18.31 19.48
CA VAL A 34 -3.70 -17.74 18.15
C VAL A 34 -4.64 -16.56 17.89
N ALA A 35 -5.94 -16.70 18.19
CA ALA A 35 -6.92 -15.63 17.99
C ALA A 35 -6.60 -14.39 18.86
N GLU A 36 -6.17 -14.59 20.11
CA GLU A 36 -5.69 -13.50 20.97
C GLU A 36 -4.48 -12.80 20.37
N ARG A 37 -3.49 -13.57 19.88
CA ARG A 37 -2.28 -13.01 19.29
C ARG A 37 -2.56 -12.26 17.99
N GLU A 38 -3.47 -12.75 17.17
CA GLU A 38 -3.94 -12.06 15.97
C GLU A 38 -4.63 -10.73 16.31
N ALA A 39 -5.49 -10.73 17.35
CA ALA A 39 -6.14 -9.50 17.81
C ALA A 39 -5.12 -8.47 18.32
N GLU A 40 -4.07 -8.90 19.05
CA GLU A 40 -2.97 -8.03 19.47
C GLU A 40 -2.20 -7.44 18.28
N LEU A 41 -1.92 -8.26 17.25
CA LEU A 41 -1.21 -7.81 16.05
C LEU A 41 -2.03 -6.79 15.26
N VAL A 42 -3.34 -7.00 15.13
CA VAL A 42 -4.25 -6.03 14.49
C VAL A 42 -4.26 -4.72 15.27
N ALA A 43 -4.40 -4.78 16.60
CA ALA A 43 -4.39 -3.58 17.44
C ALA A 43 -3.05 -2.81 17.34
N ALA A 44 -1.93 -3.53 17.32
CA ALA A 44 -0.60 -2.93 17.17
C ALA A 44 -0.41 -2.29 15.79
N ARG A 45 -0.87 -2.94 14.72
CA ARG A 45 -0.87 -2.38 13.36
C ARG A 45 -1.68 -1.08 13.31
N ASP A 46 -2.91 -1.11 13.82
CA ASP A 46 -3.78 0.05 13.79
C ASP A 46 -3.21 1.21 14.63
N GLN A 47 -2.52 0.91 15.73
CA GLN A 47 -1.78 1.91 16.52
C GLN A 47 -0.62 2.51 15.70
N ALA A 48 0.18 1.70 15.02
CA ALA A 48 1.26 2.17 14.16
C ALA A 48 0.73 3.07 13.03
N GLU A 49 -0.39 2.71 12.41
CA GLU A 49 -1.04 3.52 11.38
C GLU A 49 -1.55 4.87 11.90
N ARG A 50 -2.11 4.91 13.12
CA ARG A 50 -2.51 6.17 13.77
C ARG A 50 -1.28 7.04 14.07
N ALA A 51 -0.20 6.46 14.57
CA ALA A 51 1.04 7.19 14.84
C ALA A 51 1.65 7.75 13.56
N ALA A 52 1.69 6.96 12.47
CA ALA A 52 2.18 7.39 11.18
C ALA A 52 1.35 8.56 10.60
N ARG A 53 0.02 8.50 10.70
CA ARG A 53 -0.87 9.60 10.30
C ARG A 53 -0.58 10.88 11.08
N SER A 54 -0.48 10.78 12.40
CA SER A 54 -0.17 11.92 13.26
C SER A 54 1.20 12.53 12.96
N LEU A 55 2.22 11.72 12.69
CA LEU A 55 3.54 12.21 12.29
C LEU A 55 3.48 12.93 10.93
N SER A 56 2.76 12.35 9.96
CA SER A 56 2.55 12.97 8.65
C SER A 56 1.86 14.34 8.77
N GLU A 57 0.80 14.44 9.59
CA GLU A 57 0.11 15.69 9.87
C GLU A 57 1.02 16.74 10.54
N ALA A 58 1.81 16.32 11.53
CA ALA A 58 2.77 17.19 12.21
C ALA A 58 3.87 17.69 11.27
N LEU A 59 4.37 16.83 10.38
CA LEU A 59 5.34 17.21 9.35
C LEU A 59 4.72 18.19 8.34
N ALA A 60 3.48 17.94 7.91
CA ALA A 60 2.76 18.85 7.01
C ALA A 60 2.51 20.23 7.66
N GLU A 61 2.21 20.27 8.96
CA GLU A 61 2.11 21.52 9.73
C GLU A 61 3.46 22.25 9.78
N ARG A 62 4.54 21.51 10.05
CA ARG A 62 5.88 22.09 10.10
C ARG A 62 6.31 22.67 8.77
N VAL A 63 6.04 21.97 7.67
CA VAL A 63 6.30 22.48 6.30
C VAL A 63 5.50 23.76 6.02
N ARG A 64 4.25 23.85 6.47
CA ARG A 64 3.42 25.07 6.34
C ARG A 64 3.99 26.24 7.13
N ILE A 65 4.44 26.01 8.36
CA ILE A 65 5.09 27.03 9.20
C ILE A 65 6.43 27.47 8.58
N ASP A 66 7.26 26.54 8.12
CA ASP A 66 8.55 26.85 7.49
C ASP A 66 8.38 27.55 6.14
N ALA A 67 7.30 27.28 5.40
CA ALA A 67 6.93 28.02 4.20
C ALA A 67 6.47 29.46 4.51
N ALA A 68 5.75 29.67 5.63
CA ALA A 68 5.34 30.99 6.11
C ALA A 68 6.49 31.79 6.75
N GLY A 69 7.54 31.10 7.24
CA GLY A 69 8.68 31.68 7.95
C GLY A 69 9.89 32.08 7.10
N ARG A 70 9.86 31.93 5.76
CA ARG A 70 10.98 32.32 4.88
C ARG A 70 11.08 33.84 4.68
N GLY A 71 11.43 34.53 5.77
CA GLY A 71 11.96 35.88 5.79
C GLY A 71 13.32 35.90 6.50
N ARG A 72 14.39 35.85 5.68
CA ARG A 72 15.81 36.09 6.02
C ARG A 72 16.58 34.87 6.57
N GLY A 73 17.52 34.34 5.78
CA GLY A 73 18.71 33.67 6.35
C GLY A 73 19.10 32.26 5.89
N SER A 74 18.75 31.79 4.69
CA SER A 74 19.45 30.62 4.11
C SER A 74 19.37 30.64 2.58
N ALA A 75 20.08 31.58 1.99
CA ALA A 75 20.29 31.65 0.55
C ALA A 75 21.68 31.05 0.26
N LEU A 76 21.78 29.73 0.20
CA LEU A 76 22.78 29.01 -0.61
C LEU A 76 22.35 27.53 -0.66
N MET A 77 21.94 27.07 -1.84
CA MET A 77 21.63 25.65 -2.17
C MET A 77 20.25 25.07 -1.79
N LYS A 78 19.14 25.75 -2.08
CA LYS A 78 17.87 25.06 -2.41
C LYS A 78 17.44 25.47 -3.80
N GLY A 79 17.55 24.53 -4.74
CA GLY A 79 17.19 24.74 -6.14
C GLY A 79 15.80 25.34 -6.24
N ARG A 80 15.67 26.46 -6.94
CA ARG A 80 14.37 26.95 -7.40
C ARG A 80 13.74 25.80 -8.19
N GLN A 81 12.69 25.17 -7.66
CA GLN A 81 11.89 24.26 -8.46
C GLN A 81 11.49 25.00 -9.74
N LYS A 82 11.73 24.39 -10.89
CA LYS A 82 11.33 24.98 -12.18
C LYS A 82 9.83 25.26 -12.14
N PRO A 83 9.38 26.42 -12.67
CA PRO A 83 7.97 26.73 -12.70
C PRO A 83 7.20 25.60 -13.38
N VAL A 84 6.05 25.24 -12.82
CA VAL A 84 5.18 24.20 -13.36
C VAL A 84 4.65 24.67 -14.71
N THR A 85 4.74 23.82 -15.73
CA THR A 85 4.22 24.13 -17.06
C THR A 85 2.70 23.92 -17.09
N ARG A 86 2.00 24.52 -18.07
CA ARG A 86 0.56 24.28 -18.27
C ARG A 86 0.22 22.80 -18.51
N GLU A 87 1.14 22.08 -19.15
CA GLU A 87 0.98 20.65 -19.40
C GLU A 87 1.11 19.85 -18.09
N GLU A 88 2.10 20.17 -17.27
CA GLU A 88 2.25 19.58 -15.93
C GLU A 88 1.02 19.89 -15.06
N GLU A 89 0.48 21.11 -15.10
CA GLU A 89 -0.75 21.48 -14.39
C GLU A 89 -1.96 20.61 -14.79
N ALA A 90 -2.18 20.39 -16.09
CA ALA A 90 -3.27 19.55 -16.57
C ALA A 90 -3.11 18.08 -16.13
N GLN A 91 -1.87 17.57 -16.16
CA GLN A 91 -1.56 16.22 -15.68
C GLN A 91 -1.78 16.09 -14.17
N LEU A 92 -1.39 17.10 -13.40
CA LEU A 92 -1.62 17.15 -11.95
C LEU A 92 -3.10 17.14 -11.60
N GLU A 93 -3.92 17.87 -12.36
CA GLU A 93 -5.37 17.92 -12.15
C GLU A 93 -6.01 16.54 -12.38
N LEU A 94 -5.69 15.89 -13.50
CA LEU A 94 -6.16 14.53 -13.81
C LEU A 94 -5.75 13.52 -12.73
N LEU A 95 -4.47 13.57 -12.33
CA LEU A 95 -3.92 12.64 -11.37
C LEU A 95 -4.50 12.84 -9.97
N ARG A 96 -4.65 14.09 -9.50
CA ARG A 96 -5.25 14.39 -8.20
C ARG A 96 -6.75 14.09 -8.15
N GLY A 97 -7.45 14.14 -9.28
CA GLY A 97 -8.86 13.74 -9.40
C GLY A 97 -9.08 12.23 -9.45
N SER A 98 -8.01 11.44 -9.57
CA SER A 98 -8.09 9.99 -9.74
C SER A 98 -8.11 9.24 -8.41
N ALA A 99 -8.97 8.23 -8.30
CA ALA A 99 -8.98 7.28 -7.18
C ALA A 99 -7.75 6.34 -7.16
N LEU A 100 -6.94 6.35 -8.21
CA LEU A 100 -5.69 5.58 -8.32
C LEU A 100 -4.46 6.36 -7.87
N TRP A 101 -4.64 7.62 -7.43
CA TRP A 101 -3.60 8.41 -6.81
C TRP A 101 -3.80 8.48 -5.29
N ASP A 102 -2.79 8.03 -4.54
CA ASP A 102 -2.77 8.16 -3.08
C ASP A 102 -1.48 8.85 -2.64
N PRO A 103 -1.53 10.17 -2.34
CA PRO A 103 -0.33 10.92 -1.96
C PRO A 103 0.24 10.47 -0.61
N ALA A 104 -0.61 9.98 0.32
CA ALA A 104 -0.17 9.52 1.62
C ALA A 104 0.54 8.16 1.52
N TRP A 105 0.05 7.27 0.67
CA TRP A 105 0.74 6.04 0.30
C TRP A 105 2.06 6.34 -0.42
N TYR A 106 2.04 7.21 -1.42
CA TYR A 106 3.22 7.55 -2.22
C TYR A 106 4.38 8.04 -1.36
N LEU A 107 4.13 8.98 -0.44
CA LEU A 107 5.17 9.52 0.45
C LEU A 107 5.67 8.49 1.47
N ARG A 108 4.81 7.56 1.90
CA ARG A 108 5.23 6.44 2.79
C ARG A 108 6.12 5.44 2.05
N THR A 109 5.84 5.17 0.78
CA THR A 109 6.59 4.24 -0.06
C THR A 109 7.90 4.85 -0.58
N TYR A 110 7.94 6.17 -0.76
CA TYR A 110 9.09 6.89 -1.33
C TYR A 110 9.59 8.03 -0.42
N PRO A 111 10.33 7.71 0.66
CA PRO A 111 10.85 8.70 1.61
C PRO A 111 11.79 9.72 0.98
N ASP A 112 12.46 9.37 -0.12
CA ASP A 112 13.35 10.26 -0.86
C ASP A 112 12.62 11.49 -1.42
N VAL A 113 11.32 11.37 -1.72
CA VAL A 113 10.47 12.48 -2.16
C VAL A 113 10.21 13.45 -1.00
N VAL A 114 10.12 12.94 0.23
CA VAL A 114 9.98 13.76 1.44
C VAL A 114 11.25 14.57 1.67
N GLU A 115 12.43 13.97 1.50
CA GLU A 115 13.73 14.64 1.66
C GLU A 115 13.93 15.78 0.63
N LEU A 116 13.41 15.60 -0.59
CA LEU A 116 13.41 16.62 -1.63
C LEU A 116 12.46 17.79 -1.33
N GLY A 117 11.43 17.57 -0.50
CA GLY A 117 10.39 18.56 -0.21
C GLY A 117 9.60 18.99 -1.44
N GLU A 118 9.51 18.12 -2.45
CA GLU A 118 8.71 18.34 -3.66
C GLU A 118 7.27 17.82 -3.46
N ASP A 119 6.30 18.44 -4.13
CA ASP A 119 4.93 17.92 -4.18
C ASP A 119 4.95 16.51 -4.79
N PRO A 120 4.33 15.49 -4.15
CA PRO A 120 4.45 14.10 -4.61
C PRO A 120 3.83 13.87 -5.99
N ALA A 121 2.75 14.58 -6.33
CA ALA A 121 2.12 14.50 -7.64
C ALA A 121 3.03 15.11 -8.71
N LEU A 122 3.64 16.27 -8.42
CA LEU A 122 4.62 16.90 -9.32
C LEU A 122 5.86 16.03 -9.51
N HIS A 123 6.36 15.43 -8.43
CA HIS A 123 7.48 14.51 -8.49
C HIS A 123 7.17 13.31 -9.39
N PHE A 124 5.97 12.72 -9.27
CA PHE A 124 5.54 11.61 -10.11
C PHE A 124 5.36 12.00 -11.59
N VAL A 125 4.77 13.17 -11.86
CA VAL A 125 4.62 13.71 -13.22
C VAL A 125 5.99 13.91 -13.89
N ARG A 126 6.99 14.40 -13.15
CA ARG A 126 8.34 14.68 -13.67
C ARG A 126 9.22 13.44 -13.80
N HIS A 127 8.95 12.38 -13.04
CA HIS A 127 9.76 11.16 -13.04
C HIS A 127 8.94 9.88 -13.33
N PRO A 128 8.28 9.77 -14.50
CA PRO A 128 7.36 8.67 -14.79
C PRO A 128 8.02 7.30 -15.05
N TYR A 129 9.30 7.27 -15.47
CA TYR A 129 9.91 6.05 -16.03
C TYR A 129 11.11 5.49 -15.26
N TYR A 130 11.88 6.31 -14.55
CA TYR A 130 13.04 5.82 -13.84
C TYR A 130 13.38 6.65 -12.59
N PRO A 131 13.49 6.01 -11.41
CA PRO A 131 13.01 4.65 -11.12
C PRO A 131 11.49 4.57 -11.32
N VAL A 132 10.97 3.44 -11.83
CA VAL A 132 9.51 3.25 -12.00
C VAL A 132 8.84 3.23 -10.62
N ARG A 133 8.02 4.25 -10.35
CA ARG A 133 7.25 4.43 -9.11
C ARG A 133 5.78 4.12 -9.34
N GLN A 134 5.13 3.62 -8.32
CA GLN A 134 3.69 3.35 -8.31
C GLN A 134 2.98 4.56 -7.71
N PRO A 135 1.81 4.98 -8.23
CA PRO A 135 1.04 6.09 -7.67
C PRO A 135 0.19 5.69 -6.46
N SER A 136 -0.14 4.40 -6.34
CA SER A 136 -0.91 3.81 -5.24
C SER A 136 -0.76 2.29 -5.24
N GLU A 137 -1.34 1.61 -4.23
CA GLU A 137 -1.46 0.14 -4.19
C GLU A 137 -2.39 -0.43 -5.27
N ARG A 138 -3.16 0.40 -5.96
CA ARG A 138 -4.21 -0.03 -6.88
C ARG A 138 -3.78 0.05 -8.35
N PHE A 139 -2.57 0.53 -8.62
CA PHE A 139 -2.07 0.72 -9.98
C PHE A 139 -0.61 0.29 -10.11
N ASP A 140 -0.39 -0.84 -10.77
CA ASP A 140 0.96 -1.30 -11.12
C ASP A 140 1.44 -0.70 -12.44
N VAL A 141 2.21 0.37 -12.33
CA VAL A 141 2.84 1.06 -13.47
C VAL A 141 3.69 0.13 -14.33
N ARG A 142 4.40 -0.84 -13.74
CA ARG A 142 5.25 -1.74 -14.52
C ARG A 142 4.41 -2.63 -15.42
N GLN A 143 3.35 -3.21 -14.86
CA GLN A 143 2.44 -4.07 -15.61
C GLN A 143 1.73 -3.26 -16.70
N TYR A 144 1.30 -2.03 -16.39
CA TYR A 144 0.71 -1.14 -17.38
C TYR A 144 1.64 -0.86 -18.57
N LEU A 145 2.92 -0.54 -18.30
CA LEU A 145 3.90 -0.26 -19.35
C LEU A 145 4.28 -1.48 -20.20
N ILE A 146 4.10 -2.70 -19.67
CA ILE A 146 4.29 -3.94 -20.45
C ILE A 146 3.15 -4.11 -21.45
N ASP A 147 1.91 -3.83 -21.01
CA ASP A 147 0.71 -4.05 -21.83
C ASP A 147 0.44 -2.88 -22.79
N HIS A 148 0.93 -1.68 -22.46
CA HIS A 148 0.79 -0.44 -23.23
C HIS A 148 2.17 0.13 -23.62
N PRO A 149 2.89 -0.49 -24.58
CA PRO A 149 4.18 0.02 -25.04
C PRO A 149 4.07 1.39 -25.73
N ASP A 150 2.89 1.74 -26.25
CA ASP A 150 2.57 3.04 -26.84
C ASP A 150 2.72 4.20 -25.82
N ALA A 151 2.44 3.95 -24.53
CA ALA A 151 2.67 4.93 -23.47
C ALA A 151 4.17 5.26 -23.29
N VAL A 152 5.05 4.29 -23.56
CA VAL A 152 6.51 4.48 -23.54
C VAL A 152 6.95 5.29 -24.75
N GLU A 153 6.45 4.95 -25.94
CA GLU A 153 6.79 5.62 -27.21
C GLU A 153 6.39 7.10 -27.19
N GLN A 154 5.20 7.40 -26.67
CA GLN A 154 4.67 8.76 -26.57
C GLN A 154 5.28 9.56 -25.41
N ARG A 155 6.05 8.91 -24.52
CA ARG A 155 6.62 9.52 -23.31
C ARG A 155 5.56 10.21 -22.42
N ILE A 156 4.34 9.66 -22.39
CA ILE A 156 3.25 10.13 -21.54
C ILE A 156 3.27 9.40 -20.20
N ASN A 157 3.07 10.15 -19.10
CA ASN A 157 3.00 9.57 -17.76
C ASN A 157 2.01 8.37 -17.73
N PRO A 158 2.42 7.20 -17.22
CA PRO A 158 1.64 5.97 -17.32
C PRO A 158 0.23 6.08 -16.74
N LEU A 159 0.10 6.74 -15.58
CA LEU A 159 -1.22 6.92 -14.96
C LEU A 159 -2.06 7.92 -15.75
N VAL A 160 -1.45 8.99 -16.27
CA VAL A 160 -2.17 9.95 -17.13
C VAL A 160 -2.64 9.28 -18.41
N HIS A 161 -1.78 8.49 -19.06
CA HIS A 161 -2.13 7.72 -20.25
C HIS A 161 -3.34 6.83 -19.96
N PHE A 162 -3.30 6.06 -18.87
CA PHE A 162 -4.42 5.25 -18.43
C PHE A 162 -5.70 6.05 -18.20
N LEU A 163 -5.63 7.19 -17.50
CA LEU A 163 -6.80 8.02 -17.21
C LEU A 163 -7.45 8.64 -18.46
N LEU A 164 -6.72 8.72 -19.58
CA LEU A 164 -7.23 9.18 -20.85
C LEU A 164 -7.83 8.07 -21.71
N THR A 165 -7.65 6.80 -21.35
CA THR A 165 -8.25 5.68 -22.08
C THR A 165 -9.63 5.32 -21.52
N PRO A 166 -10.50 4.69 -22.34
CA PRO A 166 -11.79 4.19 -21.87
C PRO A 166 -11.68 3.13 -20.76
N GLU A 167 -10.55 2.42 -20.65
CA GLU A 167 -10.32 1.40 -19.62
C GLU A 167 -10.31 1.99 -18.20
N SER A 168 -10.05 3.30 -18.05
CA SER A 168 -10.09 4.00 -16.75
C SER A 168 -11.46 4.05 -16.08
N GLN A 169 -12.54 3.76 -16.81
CA GLN A 169 -13.89 3.71 -16.26
C GLN A 169 -14.14 2.45 -15.40
N GLY A 170 -13.22 1.48 -15.41
CA GLY A 170 -13.22 0.31 -14.54
C GLY A 170 -12.46 0.53 -13.24
N ALA A 171 -13.06 0.14 -12.10
CA ALA A 171 -12.52 0.42 -10.76
C ALA A 171 -11.24 -0.37 -10.37
N ASP A 172 -10.86 -1.41 -11.11
CA ASP A 172 -9.80 -2.37 -10.74
C ASP A 172 -8.87 -2.73 -11.91
N ALA A 173 -8.47 -1.74 -12.72
CA ALA A 173 -7.84 -2.06 -14.01
C ALA A 173 -6.43 -2.68 -13.91
N TYR A 174 -5.62 -2.35 -12.90
CA TYR A 174 -4.23 -2.84 -12.78
C TYR A 174 -3.79 -3.07 -11.32
N PRO A 175 -4.43 -4.00 -10.57
CA PRO A 175 -3.97 -4.35 -9.23
C PRO A 175 -2.60 -5.03 -9.29
N PRO A 176 -1.70 -4.76 -8.33
CA PRO A 176 -0.43 -5.47 -8.23
C PRO A 176 -0.71 -6.96 -8.02
N ARG A 177 -0.05 -7.82 -8.80
CA ARG A 177 -0.21 -9.28 -8.66
C ARG A 177 0.28 -9.72 -7.27
N PRO A 178 -0.45 -10.59 -6.54
CA PRO A 178 0.08 -11.19 -5.33
C PRO A 178 1.34 -11.98 -5.69
N ARG A 179 2.43 -11.71 -4.97
CA ARG A 179 3.71 -12.42 -5.09
C ARG A 179 3.65 -13.78 -4.42
#